data_AF-A0A9X8YNJ9-F1
#
_entry.id   AF-A0A9X8YNJ9-F1
#
_cell.length_a   1.000
_cell.length_b   1.000
_cell.length_c   1.000
_cell.angle_alpha   90.00
_cell.angle_beta   90.00
_cell.angle_gamma   90.00
#
_symmetry.space_group_name_H-M   'P 1'
#
loop_
_entity.id
_entity.type
_entity.pdbx_description
1 polymer ?
#
loop_
_entity_poly.entity_id
_entity_poly.type
_entity_poly.pdbx_seq_one_letter_code
_entity_poly.pdbx_strand_id
1 'polypeptide(L)'
;MIIIRYLVRETLKSQIAILFILLLIFFCQNLVRVLGDAVDGNIPTNLVLSLLALGVPKMAQLILPLSLFLGLLMTLGRLYTESEITVMHACGLGKRTLIIAAMILALFTSA
;
A
#
# COMPACT_ATOMS: atom_id res chain seq x y z
N MET A 1 23.84 0.09 4.94
CA MET A 1 24.10 0.57 3.57
C MET A 1 23.18 1.75 3.26
N ILE A 2 23.72 2.86 2.79
CA ILE A 2 22.98 4.12 2.57
C ILE A 2 21.89 3.95 1.50
N ILE A 3 22.19 3.25 0.40
CA ILE A 3 21.27 3.01 -0.73
C ILE A 3 20.03 2.21 -0.32
N ILE A 4 20.17 1.19 0.53
CA ILE A 4 19.02 0.41 1.01
C ILE A 4 18.09 1.29 1.84
N ARG A 5 18.63 2.15 2.72
CA ARG A 5 17.81 3.09 3.51
C ARG A 5 17.11 4.11 2.61
N TYR A 6 17.76 4.56 1.54
CA TYR A 6 17.16 5.46 0.56
C TYR A 6 15.98 4.79 -0.16
N LEU A 7 16.18 3.61 -0.76
CA LEU A 7 15.15 2.83 -1.44
C LEU A 7 13.96 2.52 -0.52
N VAL A 8 14.23 2.08 0.71
CA VAL A 8 13.19 1.80 1.70
C VAL A 8 12.41 3.08 2.01
N ARG A 9 13.08 4.20 2.31
CA ARG A 9 12.40 5.46 2.66
C ARG A 9 11.53 5.99 1.52
N GLU A 10 12.03 5.92 0.29
CA GLU A 10 11.30 6.43 -0.86
C GLU A 10 10.09 5.56 -1.19
N THR A 11 10.25 4.23 -1.10
CA THR A 11 9.15 3.28 -1.31
C THR A 11 8.10 3.37 -0.22
N LEU A 12 8.49 3.57 1.04
CA LEU A 12 7.56 3.71 2.17
C LEU A 12 6.70 4.99 2.03
N LYS A 13 7.26 6.10 1.56
CA LYS A 13 6.47 7.31 1.27
C LYS A 13 5.41 7.06 0.19
N SER A 14 5.80 6.42 -0.91
CA SER A 14 4.88 6.06 -2.00
C SER A 14 3.79 5.09 -1.52
N GLN A 15 4.18 4.06 -0.76
CA GLN A 15 3.28 3.09 -0.17
C GLN A 15 2.25 3.75 0.75
N ILE A 16 2.65 4.67 1.64
CA ILE A 16 1.71 5.38 2.51
C ILE A 16 0.71 6.20 1.70
N ALA A 17 1.16 6.90 0.65
CA ALA A 17 0.27 7.66 -0.22
C ALA A 17 -0.76 6.75 -0.92
N ILE A 18 -0.31 5.62 -1.46
CA ILE A 18 -1.19 4.66 -2.14
C ILE A 18 -2.14 3.98 -1.15
N LEU A 19 -1.66 3.62 0.04
CA LEU A 19 -2.48 3.04 1.11
C LEU A 19 -3.59 4.02 1.49
N PHE A 20 -3.27 5.30 1.67
CA PHE A 20 -4.26 6.34 1.97
C PHE A 20 -5.34 6.43 0.87
N ILE A 21 -4.93 6.44 -0.40
CA ILE A 21 -5.87 6.46 -1.54
C ILE A 21 -6.76 5.22 -1.54
N LEU A 22 -6.17 4.02 -1.41
CA LEU A 22 -6.91 2.76 -1.39
C LEU A 22 -7.88 2.68 -0.22
N LEU A 23 -7.46 3.12 0.98
CA LEU A 23 -8.32 3.17 2.15
C LEU A 23 -9.55 4.05 1.89
N LEU A 24 -9.37 5.20 1.26
CA LEU A 24 -10.46 6.13 0.93
C LEU A 24 -11.43 5.52 -0.09
N ILE A 25 -10.93 4.85 -1.13
CA ILE A 25 -11.74 4.15 -2.13
C ILE A 25 -12.59 3.07 -1.46
N PHE A 26 -11.96 2.21 -0.67
CA PHE A 26 -12.64 1.11 0.02
C PHE A 26 -13.62 1.60 1.09
N PHE A 27 -13.28 2.69 1.78
CA PHE A 27 -14.16 3.34 2.76
C PHE A 27 -15.44 3.83 2.09
N CYS A 28 -15.34 4.54 0.97
CA CYS A 28 -16.50 4.96 0.18
C CYS A 28 -17.33 3.76 -0.29
N GLN A 29 -16.68 2.70 -0.77
CA GLN A 29 -17.37 1.49 -1.23
C GLN A 29 -18.15 0.80 -0.09
N ASN A 30 -17.55 0.68 1.09
CA ASN A 30 -18.22 0.09 2.25
C ASN A 30 -19.38 0.98 2.73
N LEU A 31 -19.19 2.30 2.72
CA LEU A 31 -20.24 3.24 3.12
C LEU A 31 -21.46 3.12 2.22
N VAL A 32 -21.27 3.05 0.90
CA VAL A 32 -22.37 2.82 -0.07
C VAL A 32 -23.08 1.49 0.20
N ARG A 33 -22.34 0.41 0.46
CA ARG A 33 -22.94 -0.91 0.74
C ARG A 33 -23.78 -0.89 2.02
N VAL A 34 -23.22 -0.36 3.11
CA VAL A 34 -23.90 -0.34 4.41
C VAL A 34 -25.11 0.60 4.39
N LEU A 35 -25.05 1.72 3.66
CA LEU A 35 -26.21 2.58 3.46
C LEU A 35 -27.30 1.88 2.65
N GLY A 36 -26.95 1.08 1.62
CA GLY A 36 -27.90 0.24 0.90
C GLY A 36 -28.62 -0.74 1.82
N ASP A 37 -27.86 -1.48 2.64
CA ASP A 37 -28.42 -2.45 3.60
C ASP A 37 -29.30 -1.80 4.68
N ALA A 38 -29.03 -0.53 5.03
CA ALA A 38 -29.85 0.24 5.96
C ALA A 38 -31.18 0.71 5.31
N VAL A 39 -31.17 1.05 4.02
CA VAL A 39 -32.37 1.42 3.25
C VAL A 39 -33.30 0.21 3.06
N ASP A 40 -32.72 -0.99 2.85
CA ASP A 40 -33.48 -2.25 2.76
C ASP A 40 -34.08 -2.69 4.12
N GLY A 41 -33.83 -1.93 5.19
CA GLY A 41 -34.41 -2.15 6.53
C GLY A 41 -33.78 -3.29 7.32
N ASN A 42 -32.69 -3.89 6.81
CA ASN A 42 -32.05 -5.04 7.43
C ASN A 42 -31.07 -4.66 8.56
N ILE A 43 -30.62 -3.40 8.61
CA ILE A 43 -29.61 -2.91 9.56
C ILE A 43 -30.05 -1.60 10.23
N PRO A 44 -30.09 -1.53 11.58
CA PRO A 44 -30.35 -0.28 12.29
C PRO A 44 -29.24 0.74 12.02
N THR A 45 -29.59 2.00 11.79
CA THR A 45 -28.64 3.10 11.52
C THR A 45 -27.58 3.28 12.61
N ASN A 46 -27.87 2.90 13.87
CA ASN A 46 -26.91 2.90 14.98
C ASN A 46 -25.77 1.87 14.81
N LEU A 47 -25.98 0.78 14.07
CA LEU A 47 -24.97 -0.26 13.82
C LEU A 47 -24.13 0.00 12.58
N VAL A 48 -24.54 0.93 11.71
CA VAL A 48 -23.85 1.26 10.45
C VAL A 48 -22.39 1.62 10.70
N LEU A 49 -22.10 2.50 11.67
CA LEU A 49 -20.74 2.91 11.98
C LEU A 49 -19.89 1.76 12.54
N SER A 50 -20.49 0.91 13.38
CA SER A 50 -19.81 -0.24 13.98
C SER A 50 -19.49 -1.33 12.96
N LEU A 51 -20.41 -1.60 12.02
CA LEU A 51 -20.21 -2.53 10.90
C LEU A 51 -19.14 -2.03 9.94
N LEU A 52 -19.14 -0.73 9.66
CA LEU A 52 -18.13 -0.11 8.82
C LEU A 52 -16.73 -0.27 9.44
N ALA A 53 -16.59 0.00 10.74
CA ALA A 53 -15.35 -0.19 11.49
C ALA A 53 -14.91 -1.67 11.54
N LEU A 54 -15.86 -2.60 11.71
CA LEU A 54 -15.58 -4.05 11.71
C LEU A 54 -15.13 -4.56 10.32
N GLY A 55 -15.52 -3.87 9.25
CA GLY A 55 -15.12 -4.20 7.88
C GLY A 55 -13.69 -3.77 7.53
N VAL A 56 -13.12 -2.79 8.24
CA VAL A 56 -11.78 -2.24 7.97
C VAL A 56 -10.68 -3.30 8.04
N PRO A 57 -10.58 -4.16 9.07
CA PRO A 57 -9.53 -5.19 9.16
C PRO A 57 -9.58 -6.18 7.99
N LYS A 58 -10.80 -6.56 7.55
CA LYS A 58 -10.99 -7.49 6.43
C LYS A 58 -10.52 -6.88 5.11
N MET A 59 -10.71 -5.58 4.93
CA MET A 59 -10.20 -4.85 3.75
C MET A 59 -8.70 -4.61 3.84
N ALA A 60 -8.16 -4.32 5.03
CA ALA A 60 -6.74 -4.11 5.24
C ALA A 60 -5.90 -5.33 4.79
N GLN A 61 -6.41 -6.55 4.97
CA GLN A 61 -5.77 -7.78 4.48
C GLN A 61 -5.52 -7.78 2.96
N LEU A 62 -6.39 -7.14 2.18
CA LEU A 62 -6.24 -7.01 0.72
C LEU A 62 -5.45 -5.75 0.34
N ILE A 63 -5.70 -4.65 1.06
CA ILE A 63 -5.10 -3.33 0.75
C ILE A 63 -3.60 -3.31 1.06
N LEU A 64 -3.16 -3.93 2.15
CA LEU A 64 -1.74 -3.94 2.56
C LEU A 64 -0.82 -4.51 1.47
N PRO A 65 -1.00 -5.76 0.99
CA PRO A 65 -0.14 -6.32 -0.05
C PRO A 65 -0.25 -5.55 -1.38
N LEU A 66 -1.46 -5.05 -1.72
CA LEU A 66 -1.67 -4.26 -2.93
C LEU A 66 -0.96 -2.91 -2.86
N SER A 67 -0.97 -2.25 -1.69
CA SER A 67 -0.29 -0.97 -1.47
C SER A 67 1.22 -1.09 -1.62
N LEU A 68 1.82 -2.18 -1.11
CA LEU A 68 3.25 -2.44 -1.25
C LEU A 68 3.61 -2.75 -2.71
N PHE A 69 2.81 -3.56 -3.39
CA PHE A 69 3.02 -3.87 -4.80
C PHE A 69 3.01 -2.61 -5.68
N LEU A 70 1.98 -1.78 -5.54
CA LEU A 70 1.86 -0.52 -6.29
C LEU A 70 2.93 0.50 -5.86
N GLY A 71 3.26 0.55 -4.56
CA GLY A 71 4.33 1.39 -4.02
C GLY A 71 5.68 1.09 -4.64
N LEU A 72 6.07 -0.19 -4.68
CA LEU A 72 7.28 -0.66 -5.35
C LEU A 72 7.27 -0.37 -6.85
N LEU A 73 6.15 -0.62 -7.54
CA LEU A 73 6.06 -0.34 -8.98
C LEU A 73 6.28 1.14 -9.29
N MET A 74 5.63 2.03 -8.53
CA MET A 74 5.75 3.48 -8.73
C MET A 74 7.16 3.98 -8.40
N THR A 75 7.76 3.55 -7.30
CA THR A 75 9.10 4.02 -6.92
C THR A 75 10.19 3.46 -7.80
N LEU A 76 10.17 2.15 -8.09
CA LEU A 76 11.13 1.56 -9.00
C LEU A 76 10.96 2.14 -10.40
N GLY A 77 9.73 2.30 -10.88
CA GLY A 77 9.44 2.97 -12.15
C GLY A 77 10.06 4.37 -12.23
N ARG A 78 9.88 5.19 -11.19
CA ARG A 78 10.49 6.54 -11.12
C ARG A 78 12.02 6.48 -11.12
N LEU A 79 12.62 5.60 -10.32
CA LEU A 79 14.07 5.44 -10.23
C LEU A 79 14.70 4.88 -11.52
N TYR A 80 13.92 4.12 -12.31
CA TYR A 80 14.32 3.71 -13.66
C TYR A 80 14.25 4.87 -14.65
N THR A 81 13.18 5.68 -14.62
CA THR A 81 13.04 6.84 -15.51
C THR A 81 14.06 7.94 -15.24
N GLU A 82 14.42 8.15 -13.97
CA GLU A 82 15.46 9.11 -13.56
C GLU A 82 16.89 8.53 -13.71
N SER A 83 17.02 7.33 -14.30
CA SER A 83 18.29 6.64 -14.52
C SER A 83 19.13 6.35 -13.26
N GLU A 84 18.57 6.50 -12.05
CA GLU A 84 19.27 6.20 -10.80
C GLU A 84 19.64 4.72 -10.71
N ILE A 85 18.71 3.81 -11.08
CA ILE A 85 18.99 2.36 -11.09
C ILE A 85 20.02 2.00 -12.16
N THR A 86 19.99 2.68 -13.31
CA THR A 86 20.98 2.49 -14.38
C THR A 86 22.38 2.85 -13.92
N VAL A 87 22.55 3.97 -13.21
CA VAL A 87 23.84 4.39 -12.64
C VAL A 87 24.27 3.45 -11.51
N MET A 88 23.35 3.03 -10.63
CA MET A 88 23.65 2.04 -9.59
C MET A 88 24.23 0.75 -10.19
N HIS A 89 23.64 0.25 -11.27
CA HIS A 89 24.15 -0.91 -11.99
C HIS A 89 25.53 -0.66 -12.63
N ALA A 90 25.78 0.53 -13.18
CA ALA A 90 27.08 0.91 -13.72
C ALA A 90 28.18 0.97 -12.64
N CYS A 91 27.84 1.35 -11.40
CA CYS A 91 28.74 1.33 -10.25
C CYS A 91 28.94 -0.07 -9.63
N GLY A 92 28.44 -1.13 -10.26
CA GLY A 92 28.60 -2.52 -9.79
C GLY A 92 27.58 -2.96 -8.73
N LEU A 93 26.55 -2.15 -8.43
CA LEU A 93 25.46 -2.59 -7.55
C LEU A 93 24.52 -3.52 -8.33
N GLY A 94 24.54 -4.80 -7.97
CA GLY A 94 23.63 -5.79 -8.57
C GLY A 94 22.17 -5.63 -8.12
N LYS A 95 21.28 -6.37 -8.80
CA LYS A 95 19.84 -6.45 -8.48
C LYS A 95 19.54 -6.95 -7.06
N ARG A 96 20.53 -7.58 -6.41
CA ARG A 96 20.42 -8.09 -5.03
C ARG A 96 20.05 -6.99 -4.02
N THR A 97 20.55 -5.77 -4.20
CA THR A 97 20.24 -4.65 -3.29
C THR A 97 18.76 -4.25 -3.37
N LEU A 98 18.17 -4.26 -4.57
CA LEU A 98 16.75 -4.00 -4.78
C LEU A 98 15.88 -5.10 -4.14
N ILE A 99 16.27 -6.36 -4.30
CA ILE A 99 15.57 -7.51 -3.69
C ILE A 99 15.61 -7.42 -2.16
N ILE A 100 16.77 -7.11 -1.57
CA ILE A 100 16.90 -6.95 -0.11
C ILE A 100 16.01 -5.79 0.39
N ALA A 101 15.97 -4.66 -0.32
CA ALA A 101 15.11 -3.55 0.05
C ALA A 101 13.61 -3.93 -0.02
N ALA A 102 13.20 -4.64 -1.08
CA ALA A 102 11.83 -5.13 -1.23
C ALA A 102 11.45 -6.15 -0.14
N MET A 103 12.37 -7.06 0.22
CA MET A 103 12.14 -8.04 1.29
C MET A 103 11.99 -7.38 2.66
N ILE A 104 12.77 -6.33 2.95
CA ILE A 104 12.62 -5.56 4.21
C ILE A 104 11.24 -4.91 4.26
N LEU A 105 10.80 -4.27 3.17
CA LEU A 105 9.46 -3.66 3.09
C LEU A 105 8.34 -4.68 3.19
N ALA A 106 8.51 -5.85 2.56
CA ALA A 106 7.57 -6.96 2.65
C ALA A 106 7.42 -7.43 4.09
N LEU A 107 8.53 -7.58 4.82
CA LEU A 107 8.53 -7.97 6.24
C LEU A 107 7.81 -6.95 7.12
N PHE A 108 7.94 -5.66 6.80
CA PHE A 108 7.20 -4.57 7.46
C PHE A 108 5.69 -4.57 7.16
N THR A 109 5.29 -5.01 5.97
CA THR A 109 3.89 -5.00 5.52
C THR A 109 3.16 -6.30 5.88
N SER A 110 3.90 -7.40 6.08
CA SER A 110 3.35 -8.69 6.51
C SER A 110 3.08 -8.78 8.00
N ALA A 111 3.55 -7.82 8.80
CA ALA A 111 3.33 -7.72 10.24
C ALA A 111 2.07 -6.89 10.54
#